data_AF-A0A4D9D574-F1
#
_entry.id   AF-A0A4D9D574-F1
#
_cell.length_a   1.000
_cell.length_b   1.000
_cell.length_c   1.000
_cell.angle_alpha   90.00
_cell.angle_beta   90.00
_cell.angle_gamma   90.00
#
_symmetry.space_group_name_H-M   'P 1'
#
loop_
_entity.id
_entity.type
_entity.pdbx_description
1 polymer ?
#
loop_
_entity_poly.entity_id
_entity_poly.type
_entity_poly.pdbx_seq_one_letter_code
_entity_poly.pdbx_strand_id
1 'polypeptide(L)'
;MHASDKHWVTRKDESRNPPSSRYSFWEGEELQVSPSLKVVRLGGHFPSSSVLLWTSAPQDDKAVLFTGDTILPVPHGRWCSFMYSFPNLLPLPDFVVESILKKITALPAFDRLYGPFSSSSIQGNAKDAVLESAQRYLDSLAGKYHGK
;
A
#
# COMPACT_ATOMS: atom_id res chain seq x y z
N MET A 1 1.03 -13.28 -5.82
CA MET A 1 -0.10 -12.90 -4.94
C MET A 1 0.19 -13.40 -3.54
N HIS A 2 -0.26 -12.72 -2.48
CA HIS A 2 -0.06 -13.25 -1.13
C HIS A 2 -0.91 -14.53 -0.93
N ALA A 3 -0.41 -15.53 -0.23
CA ALA A 3 -1.07 -16.83 -0.08
C ALA A 3 -2.44 -16.75 0.60
N SER A 4 -2.67 -15.72 1.43
CA SER A 4 -3.98 -15.47 2.06
C SER A 4 -5.11 -15.23 1.05
N ASP A 5 -4.80 -14.84 -0.20
CA ASP A 5 -5.80 -14.64 -1.24
C ASP A 5 -6.10 -15.91 -2.05
N LYS A 6 -5.41 -17.02 -1.77
CA LYS A 6 -5.53 -18.25 -2.56
C LYS A 6 -6.97 -18.74 -2.68
N HIS A 7 -7.79 -18.56 -1.63
CA HIS A 7 -9.20 -18.94 -1.65
C HIS A 7 -10.05 -18.12 -2.63
N TRP A 8 -9.67 -16.87 -2.92
CA TRP A 8 -10.35 -15.99 -3.86
C TRP A 8 -9.99 -16.27 -5.33
N VAL A 9 -8.96 -17.08 -5.59
CA VAL A 9 -8.51 -17.40 -6.96
C VAL A 9 -9.44 -18.44 -7.59
N THR A 10 -10.27 -17.99 -8.54
CA THR A 10 -11.24 -18.85 -9.24
C THR A 10 -10.64 -19.66 -10.39
N ARG A 11 -9.59 -19.13 -11.04
CA ARG A 11 -8.88 -19.81 -12.14
C ARG A 11 -7.62 -20.50 -11.62
N LYS A 12 -7.78 -21.75 -11.19
CA LYS A 12 -6.67 -22.60 -10.72
C LYS A 12 -5.78 -22.99 -11.89
N ASP A 13 -4.46 -22.95 -11.74
CA ASP A 13 -3.54 -23.27 -12.83
C ASP A 13 -3.67 -24.74 -13.29
N GLU A 14 -4.02 -25.63 -12.35
CA GLU A 14 -4.35 -27.04 -12.60
C GLU A 14 -5.60 -27.25 -13.48
N SER A 15 -6.48 -26.24 -13.59
CA SER A 15 -7.69 -26.35 -14.42
C SER A 15 -7.43 -26.12 -15.91
N ARG A 16 -6.16 -25.99 -16.33
CA ARG A 16 -5.74 -25.79 -17.73
C ARG A 16 -4.85 -26.92 -18.20
N ASN A 17 -4.94 -27.25 -19.49
CA ASN A 17 -4.09 -28.23 -20.15
C ASN A 17 -3.36 -27.61 -21.35
N PRO A 18 -2.02 -27.46 -21.32
CA PRO A 18 -1.14 -27.78 -20.18
C PRO A 18 -1.31 -26.77 -19.03
N PRO A 19 -0.92 -27.16 -17.79
CA PRO A 19 -0.84 -26.23 -16.67
C PRO A 19 0.08 -25.05 -17.04
N SER A 20 -0.30 -23.83 -16.68
CA SER A 20 0.58 -22.66 -16.84
C SER A 20 1.31 -22.33 -15.53
N SER A 21 2.23 -21.37 -15.55
CA SER A 21 2.93 -20.85 -14.37
C SER A 21 2.67 -19.35 -14.20
N ARG A 22 1.40 -18.93 -14.38
CA ARG A 22 1.08 -17.50 -14.56
C ARG A 22 1.13 -16.69 -13.27
N TYR A 23 1.09 -17.35 -12.12
CA TYR A 23 1.18 -16.70 -10.82
C TYR A 23 1.84 -17.62 -9.80
N SER A 24 2.46 -17.01 -8.80
CA SER A 24 2.96 -17.69 -7.62
C SER A 24 2.35 -17.08 -6.37
N PHE A 25 2.15 -17.92 -5.36
CA PHE A 25 1.81 -17.46 -4.02
C PHE A 25 3.09 -17.22 -3.24
N TRP A 26 3.09 -16.19 -2.40
CA TRP A 26 4.14 -15.92 -1.44
C TRP A 26 3.55 -15.74 -0.05
N GLU A 27 4.36 -15.97 0.97
CA GLU A 27 3.96 -15.94 2.38
C GLU A 27 4.87 -15.00 3.18
N GLY A 28 4.38 -14.56 4.34
CA GLY A 28 5.13 -13.69 5.25
C GLY A 28 4.84 -12.21 5.06
N GLU A 29 5.70 -11.36 5.61
CA GLU A 29 5.53 -9.91 5.56
C GLU A 29 6.21 -9.26 4.36
N GLU A 30 7.22 -9.90 3.77
CA GLU A 30 7.99 -9.35 2.67
C GLU A 30 8.35 -10.42 1.64
N LEU A 31 8.39 -10.02 0.37
CA LEU A 31 8.91 -10.82 -0.74
C LEU A 31 9.94 -10.00 -1.51
N GLN A 32 11.17 -10.49 -1.59
CA GLN A 32 12.19 -9.91 -2.46
C GLN A 32 11.96 -10.35 -3.91
N VAL A 33 11.73 -9.40 -4.82
CA VAL A 33 11.46 -9.68 -6.25
C VAL A 33 12.73 -9.57 -7.09
N SER A 34 13.56 -8.56 -6.80
CA SER A 34 14.86 -8.31 -7.43
C SER A 34 15.76 -7.56 -6.44
N PRO A 35 17.04 -7.27 -6.72
CA PRO A 35 17.88 -6.50 -5.79
C PRO A 35 17.30 -5.15 -5.35
N SER A 36 16.46 -4.51 -6.17
CA SER A 36 15.87 -3.20 -5.88
C SER A 36 14.34 -3.20 -5.72
N LEU A 37 13.66 -4.33 -5.92
CA LEU A 37 12.21 -4.44 -5.80
C LEU A 37 11.82 -5.40 -4.68
N LYS A 38 10.98 -4.91 -3.78
CA LYS A 38 10.43 -5.67 -2.66
C LYS A 38 8.93 -5.45 -2.54
N VAL A 39 8.17 -6.53 -2.38
CA VAL A 39 6.76 -6.46 -1.99
C VAL A 39 6.67 -6.54 -0.48
N VAL A 40 5.86 -5.69 0.14
CA VAL A 40 5.63 -5.65 1.58
C VAL A 40 4.14 -5.81 1.85
N ARG A 41 3.77 -6.80 2.66
CA ARG A 41 2.39 -7.00 3.11
C ARG A 41 2.03 -5.92 4.11
N LEU A 42 1.21 -4.97 3.69
CA LEU A 42 0.84 -3.84 4.53
C LEU A 42 -0.46 -4.11 5.31
N GLY A 43 -1.36 -4.92 4.75
CA GLY A 43 -2.72 -5.09 5.27
C GLY A 43 -3.56 -3.84 5.01
N GLY A 44 -4.58 -3.59 5.82
CA GLY A 44 -5.45 -2.41 5.64
C GLY A 44 -6.67 -2.73 4.82
N HIS A 45 -6.66 -2.35 3.55
CA HIS A 45 -7.81 -2.50 2.64
C HIS A 45 -8.28 -3.96 2.58
N PHE A 46 -7.34 -4.90 2.48
CA PHE A 46 -7.52 -6.33 2.76
C PHE A 46 -6.36 -6.86 3.62
N PRO A 47 -6.52 -7.99 4.35
CA PRO A 47 -5.43 -8.58 5.15
C PRO A 47 -4.17 -8.96 4.34
N SER A 48 -4.32 -9.19 3.05
CA SER A 48 -3.29 -9.53 2.07
C SER A 48 -2.75 -8.33 1.28
N SER A 49 -3.37 -7.16 1.43
CA SER A 49 -2.99 -5.95 0.72
C SER A 49 -1.50 -5.69 0.88
N SER A 50 -0.85 -5.43 -0.25
CA SER A 50 0.60 -5.36 -0.34
C SER A 50 1.01 -4.16 -1.18
N VAL A 51 2.16 -3.59 -0.83
CA VAL A 51 2.76 -2.45 -1.53
C VAL A 51 4.07 -2.89 -2.17
N LEU A 52 4.45 -2.26 -3.27
CA LEU A 52 5.73 -2.50 -3.94
C LEU A 52 6.67 -1.34 -3.61
N LEU A 53 7.79 -1.65 -2.97
CA LEU A 53 8.89 -0.74 -2.73
C LEU A 53 9.96 -0.95 -3.80
N TRP A 54 10.23 0.10 -4.57
CA TRP A 54 11.39 0.19 -5.44
C TRP A 54 12.46 1.01 -4.71
N THR A 55 13.51 0.38 -4.21
CA THR A 55 14.47 1.01 -3.29
C THR A 55 15.42 1.99 -3.98
N SER A 56 15.70 1.79 -5.27
CA SER A 56 16.49 2.71 -6.09
C SER A 56 15.94 2.72 -7.52
N ALA A 57 15.25 3.80 -7.86
CA ALA A 57 14.76 4.03 -9.22
C ALA A 57 15.92 4.49 -10.13
N PRO A 58 16.12 3.88 -11.32
CA PRO A 58 17.24 4.18 -12.21
C PRO A 58 17.35 5.62 -12.68
N GLN A 59 16.29 6.41 -12.57
CA GLN A 59 16.28 7.80 -13.00
C GLN A 59 17.04 8.73 -12.05
N ASP A 60 17.06 8.42 -10.75
CA ASP A 60 17.55 9.35 -9.71
C ASP A 60 18.01 8.67 -8.41
N ASP A 61 18.11 7.34 -8.39
CA ASP A 61 18.45 6.50 -7.24
C ASP A 61 17.56 6.67 -6.01
N LYS A 62 16.37 7.26 -6.17
CA LYS A 62 15.42 7.48 -5.08
C LYS A 62 14.44 6.34 -4.96
N ALA A 63 14.05 6.02 -3.72
CA ALA A 63 13.03 5.01 -3.50
C ALA A 63 11.63 5.52 -3.87
N VAL A 64 10.80 4.59 -4.37
CA VAL A 64 9.43 4.82 -4.81
C VAL A 64 8.52 3.75 -4.20
N LEU A 65 7.37 4.17 -3.67
CA LEU A 65 6.37 3.26 -3.13
C LEU A 65 5.12 3.21 -4.01
N PHE A 66 4.70 2.03 -4.42
CA PHE A 66 3.43 1.80 -5.11
C PHE A 66 2.46 1.16 -4.13
N THR A 67 1.38 1.86 -3.80
CA THR A 67 0.55 1.53 -2.63
C THR A 67 -0.78 0.89 -2.95
N GLY A 68 -1.19 0.87 -4.22
CA GLY A 68 -2.56 0.54 -4.59
C GLY A 68 -3.54 1.42 -3.81
N ASP A 69 -4.67 0.85 -3.40
CA ASP A 69 -5.71 1.50 -2.61
C ASP A 69 -5.48 1.47 -1.09
N THR A 70 -4.43 0.79 -0.61
CA THR A 70 -4.17 0.64 0.84
C THR A 70 -3.78 1.97 1.49
N ILE A 71 -2.98 2.75 0.77
CA ILE A 71 -2.70 4.15 1.06
C ILE A 71 -3.05 4.88 -0.23
N LEU A 72 -4.11 5.67 -0.22
CA LEU A 72 -4.57 6.36 -1.42
C LEU A 72 -4.10 7.82 -1.40
N PRO A 73 -3.16 8.23 -2.26
CA PRO A 73 -2.89 9.63 -2.53
C PRO A 73 -4.12 10.32 -3.06
N VAL A 74 -4.47 11.44 -2.43
CA VAL A 74 -5.50 12.32 -2.93
C VAL A 74 -4.93 13.11 -4.13
N PRO A 75 -5.65 13.17 -5.26
CA PRO A 75 -5.20 13.91 -6.43
C PRO A 75 -4.80 15.34 -6.13
N HIS A 76 -3.68 15.77 -6.71
CA HIS A 76 -3.13 17.14 -6.60
C HIS A 76 -2.84 17.61 -5.17
N GLY A 77 -2.77 16.69 -4.20
CA GLY A 77 -2.47 16.98 -2.81
C GLY A 77 -1.19 16.31 -2.31
N ARG A 78 -0.79 16.65 -1.09
CA ARG A 78 0.19 15.89 -0.30
C ARG A 78 -0.49 15.06 0.79
N TRP A 79 -1.72 14.62 0.52
CA TRP A 79 -2.58 13.95 1.48
C TRP A 79 -2.82 12.51 1.04
N CYS A 80 -2.93 11.62 2.03
CA CYS A 80 -3.32 10.24 1.84
C CYS A 80 -4.59 9.91 2.63
N SER A 81 -5.40 8.99 2.11
CA SER A 81 -6.55 8.41 2.81
C SER A 81 -6.37 6.90 3.02
N PHE A 82 -7.06 6.36 4.02
CA PHE A 82 -6.95 4.98 4.52
C PHE A 82 -8.35 4.39 4.67
N MET A 83 -8.85 3.63 3.69
CA MET A 83 -10.26 3.20 3.69
C MET A 83 -10.41 1.69 3.57
N TYR A 84 -11.38 1.15 4.32
CA TYR A 84 -11.80 -0.23 4.17
C TYR A 84 -12.64 -0.39 2.90
N SER A 85 -13.56 0.55 2.63
CA SER A 85 -14.43 0.50 1.46
C SER A 85 -14.60 1.89 0.86
N PHE A 86 -13.89 2.18 -0.23
CA PHE A 86 -14.08 3.42 -0.97
C PHE A 86 -15.51 3.58 -1.53
N PRO A 87 -16.16 2.55 -2.12
CA PRO A 87 -17.51 2.69 -2.63
C PRO A 87 -18.55 3.10 -1.57
N ASN A 88 -18.38 2.61 -0.34
CA ASN A 88 -19.30 2.90 0.77
C ASN A 88 -18.76 3.98 1.72
N LEU A 89 -17.62 4.58 1.39
CA LEU A 89 -16.91 5.57 2.19
C LEU A 89 -16.64 5.12 3.64
N LEU A 90 -16.32 3.82 3.84
CA LEU A 90 -16.03 3.27 5.16
C LEU A 90 -14.54 3.46 5.53
N PRO A 91 -14.23 4.20 6.61
CA PRO A 91 -12.87 4.38 7.08
C PRO A 91 -12.24 3.06 7.56
N LEU A 92 -10.92 2.93 7.46
CA LEU A 92 -10.21 1.94 8.27
C LEU A 92 -10.27 2.36 9.75
N PRO A 93 -10.41 1.40 10.68
CA PRO A 93 -10.31 1.68 12.12
C PRO A 93 -8.87 2.05 12.51
N ASP A 94 -8.75 2.75 13.63
CA ASP A 94 -7.50 3.27 14.18
C ASP A 94 -6.37 2.23 14.29
N PHE A 95 -6.62 1.10 14.94
CA PHE A 95 -5.62 0.04 15.16
C PHE A 95 -5.06 -0.54 13.85
N VAL A 96 -5.83 -0.48 12.76
CA VAL A 96 -5.36 -0.92 11.43
C VAL A 96 -4.46 0.14 10.82
N VAL A 97 -4.82 1.42 10.93
CA VAL A 97 -3.97 2.52 10.44
C VAL A 97 -2.67 2.61 11.25
N GLU A 98 -2.70 2.37 12.55
CA GLU A 98 -1.50 2.28 13.39
C GLU A 98 -0.57 1.13 12.95
N SER A 99 -1.14 -0.04 12.60
CA SER A 99 -0.38 -1.17 12.06
C SER A 99 0.29 -0.83 10.72
N ILE A 100 -0.44 -0.15 9.83
CA ILE A 100 0.10 0.37 8.56
C ILE A 100 1.24 1.35 8.84
N LEU A 101 1.05 2.30 9.76
CA LEU A 101 2.05 3.30 10.15
C LEU A 101 3.33 2.66 10.66
N LYS A 102 3.23 1.66 11.54
CA LYS A 102 4.39 0.92 12.07
C LYS A 102 5.21 0.31 10.93
N LYS A 103 4.54 -0.31 9.95
CA LYS A 103 5.20 -0.92 8.79
C LYS A 103 5.82 0.13 7.87
N ILE A 104 5.11 1.20 7.53
CA ILE A 104 5.64 2.32 6.71
C ILE A 104 6.85 2.98 7.38
N THR A 105 6.81 3.14 8.71
CA THR A 105 7.91 3.74 9.47
C THR A 105 9.19 2.93 9.33
N ALA A 106 9.09 1.59 9.34
CA ALA A 106 10.21 0.67 9.18
C ALA A 106 10.80 0.60 7.76
N LEU A 107 10.07 1.07 6.74
CA LEU A 107 10.59 1.14 5.37
C LEU A 107 11.66 2.24 5.25
N PRO A 108 12.62 2.14 4.30
CA PRO A 108 13.49 3.25 3.98
C PRO A 108 12.70 4.50 3.56
N ALA A 109 13.34 5.67 3.60
CA ALA A 109 12.74 6.88 3.05
C ALA A 109 12.42 6.68 1.56
N PHE A 110 11.23 7.10 1.13
CA PHE A 110 10.81 7.11 -0.26
C PHE A 110 10.33 8.50 -0.64
N ASP A 111 10.79 8.95 -1.81
CA ASP A 111 10.56 10.33 -2.26
C ASP A 111 9.26 10.44 -3.05
N ARG A 112 8.85 9.36 -3.72
CA ARG A 112 7.64 9.32 -4.54
C ARG A 112 6.72 8.20 -4.08
N LEU A 113 5.43 8.44 -4.24
CA LEU A 113 4.40 7.47 -3.95
C LEU A 113 3.31 7.50 -5.02
N TYR A 114 2.91 6.32 -5.50
CA TYR A 114 1.91 6.16 -6.55
C TYR A 114 0.77 5.25 -6.07
N GLY A 115 -0.46 5.75 -6.20
CA GLY A 115 -1.68 5.01 -5.97
C GLY A 115 -2.16 4.25 -7.22
N PRO A 116 -3.44 3.83 -7.25
CA PRO A 116 -3.98 3.00 -8.32
C PRO A 116 -4.45 3.81 -9.54
N PHE A 117 -4.52 5.14 -9.44
CA PHE A 117 -5.01 6.03 -10.50
C PHE A 117 -3.91 6.98 -10.99
N SER A 118 -3.98 7.40 -12.25
CA SER A 118 -2.97 8.27 -12.87
C SER A 118 -2.80 9.63 -12.18
N SER A 119 -3.88 10.16 -11.59
CA SER A 119 -3.85 11.40 -10.81
C SER A 119 -3.51 11.19 -9.33
N SER A 120 -3.37 9.94 -8.88
CA SER A 120 -3.12 9.57 -7.48
C SER A 120 -1.62 9.36 -7.28
N SER A 121 -0.90 10.46 -7.03
CA SER A 121 0.53 10.39 -6.69
C SER A 121 0.97 11.54 -5.81
N ILE A 122 2.04 11.31 -5.04
CA ILE A 122 2.79 12.33 -4.30
C ILE A 122 4.22 12.33 -4.82
N GLN A 123 4.70 13.52 -5.17
CA GLN A 123 6.07 13.76 -5.62
C GLN A 123 6.82 14.53 -4.53
N GLY A 124 7.99 14.04 -4.11
CA GLY A 124 8.82 14.67 -3.09
C GLY A 124 8.36 14.39 -1.66
N ASN A 125 9.29 13.97 -0.79
CA ASN A 125 9.04 13.73 0.64
C ASN A 125 7.76 12.93 0.91
N ALA A 126 7.51 11.89 0.10
CA ALA A 126 6.26 11.15 0.13
C ALA A 126 6.08 10.36 1.43
N LYS A 127 7.16 9.88 2.04
CA LYS A 127 7.08 9.20 3.35
C LYS A 127 6.50 10.11 4.42
N ASP A 128 6.99 11.34 4.52
CA ASP A 128 6.48 12.31 5.50
C ASP A 128 5.01 12.63 5.26
N ALA A 129 4.62 12.81 4.00
CA ALA A 129 3.22 13.06 3.64
C ALA A 129 2.28 11.91 4.08
N VAL A 130 2.74 10.65 3.99
CA VAL A 130 1.99 9.49 4.52
C VAL A 130 1.87 9.55 6.04
N LEU A 131 2.98 9.80 6.75
CA LEU A 131 3.00 9.85 8.21
C LEU A 131 2.10 10.95 8.76
N GLU A 132 2.20 12.16 8.20
CA GLU A 132 1.37 13.30 8.56
C GLU A 132 -0.11 13.06 8.27
N SER A 133 -0.42 12.43 7.12
CA SER A 133 -1.80 12.11 6.76
C SER A 133 -2.41 11.06 7.66
N ALA A 134 -1.65 10.02 8.02
CA ALA A 134 -2.10 8.99 8.93
C ALA A 134 -2.32 9.54 10.34
N GLN A 135 -1.42 10.40 10.83
CA GLN A 135 -1.59 11.05 12.13
C GLN A 135 -2.88 11.89 12.16
N ARG A 136 -3.07 12.74 11.14
CA ARG A 136 -4.30 13.54 10.99
C ARG A 136 -5.54 12.66 10.87
N TYR A 137 -5.45 11.54 10.17
CA TYR A 137 -6.54 10.58 10.05
C TYR A 137 -6.91 9.97 11.42
N LEU A 138 -5.92 9.54 12.21
CA LEU A 138 -6.13 9.02 13.57
C LEU A 138 -6.71 10.09 14.50
N ASP A 139 -6.20 11.32 14.43
CA ASP A 139 -6.72 12.44 15.20
C ASP A 139 -8.17 12.77 14.81
N SER A 140 -8.55 12.58 13.54
CA SER A 140 -9.93 12.75 13.09
C SER A 140 -10.85 11.69 13.69
N LEU A 141 -10.43 10.42 13.68
CA LEU A 141 -11.19 9.32 14.30
C LEU A 141 -11.34 9.51 15.81
N ALA A 142 -10.34 10.07 16.47
CA ALA A 142 -10.37 10.39 17.89
C ALA A 142 -11.11 11.70 18.23
N GLY A 143 -11.67 12.41 17.24
CA GLY A 143 -12.35 13.69 17.43
C GLY A 143 -11.44 14.88 17.77
N LYS A 144 -10.11 14.73 17.63
CA LYS A 144 -9.10 15.76 17.90
C LYS A 144 -8.85 16.68 16.71
N TYR A 145 -9.13 16.21 15.49
CA TYR A 145 -9.01 16.99 14.26
C TYR A 145 -10.37 17.16 13.59
N HIS A 146 -10.73 18.40 13.26
CA HIS A 146 -12.03 18.74 12.65
C HIS A 146 -11.89 19.81 11.54
N GLY A 147 -10.74 19.86 10.86
CA GLY A 147 -10.53 20.71 9.69
C GLY A 147 -10.32 22.20 9.97
N LYS A 148 -9.85 22.55 11.17
CA LYS A 148 -9.42 23.89 11.56
C LYS A 148 -7.99 23.85 12.11
#